data_AF-A0A352BGI0-F1
#
_entry.id   AF-A0A352BGI0-F1
#
_cell.length_a   1.000
_cell.length_b   1.000
_cell.length_c   1.000
_cell.angle_alpha   90.00
_cell.angle_beta   90.00
_cell.angle_gamma   90.00
#
_symmetry.space_group_name_H-M   'P 1'
#
loop_
_entity.id
_entity.type
_entity.pdbx_description
1 polymer ?
#
loop_
_entity_poly.entity_id
_entity_poly.type
_entity_poly.pdbx_seq_one_letter_code
_entity_poly.pdbx_strand_id
1 'polypeptide(L)'
;FPLGDMLKPDVRKIAEENDLVTARKKDSTGICFIGERNFRQFLKGYLPAKPGLIKDLSGKVVGKHDGLMYYTIGQRRGLNIGGRADGNGKRWFVIEKDLKNNVLWVSQGEDDALFSDYLISYKVNWIPDVPKGKEFDCFAKFRYRQPDQKVHVTLLDNGNVRVDFYEKQRAVTVGQYVVFYTETDCLGGGQIEEVYKK
;
A
#
# COMPACT_ATOMS: atom_id res chain seq x y z
N PHE A 1 -13.79 14.81 -16.90
CA PHE A 1 -12.37 14.43 -17.10
C PHE A 1 -12.11 14.31 -18.60
N PRO A 2 -11.46 15.28 -19.27
CA PRO A 2 -11.39 15.35 -20.74
C PRO A 2 -10.67 14.17 -21.43
N LEU A 3 -9.85 13.44 -20.67
CA LEU A 3 -9.07 12.30 -21.17
C LEU A 3 -9.66 10.95 -20.69
N GLY A 4 -10.83 10.96 -20.04
CA GLY A 4 -11.39 9.78 -19.37
C GLY A 4 -11.63 8.60 -20.30
N ASP A 5 -12.10 8.88 -21.51
CA ASP A 5 -12.45 7.87 -22.52
C ASP A 5 -11.30 7.57 -23.50
N MET A 6 -10.10 8.09 -23.22
CA MET A 6 -8.95 7.97 -24.11
C MET A 6 -7.91 7.02 -23.56
N LEU A 7 -7.36 6.16 -24.42
CA LEU A 7 -6.19 5.39 -24.04
C LEU A 7 -4.97 6.33 -23.97
N LYS A 8 -4.05 6.03 -23.05
CA LYS A 8 -2.82 6.80 -22.88
C LYS A 8 -2.02 6.97 -24.20
N PRO A 9 -1.90 5.98 -25.09
CA PRO A 9 -1.25 6.16 -26.39
C PRO A 9 -1.93 7.19 -27.29
N ASP A 10 -3.26 7.26 -27.29
CA ASP A 10 -4.02 8.21 -28.11
C ASP A 10 -3.81 9.64 -27.63
N VAL A 11 -3.79 9.84 -26.30
CA VAL A 11 -3.44 11.15 -25.70
C VAL A 11 -2.04 11.60 -26.13
N ARG A 12 -1.07 10.67 -26.20
CA ARG A 12 0.29 10.98 -26.66
C ARG A 12 0.31 11.35 -28.14
N LYS A 13 -0.44 10.62 -28.97
CA LYS A 13 -0.55 10.88 -30.41
C LYS A 13 -1.13 12.27 -30.69
N ILE A 14 -2.23 12.65 -30.04
CA ILE A 14 -2.84 13.99 -30.18
C ILE A 14 -1.85 15.08 -29.77
N ALA A 15 -1.10 14.87 -28.69
CA ALA A 15 -0.10 15.83 -28.24
C ALA A 15 1.03 16.02 -29.26
N GLU A 16 1.46 14.95 -29.95
CA GLU A 16 2.45 15.04 -31.03
C GLU A 16 1.89 15.72 -32.28
N GLU A 17 0.66 15.40 -32.70
CA GLU A 17 0.00 16.02 -33.86
C GLU A 17 -0.23 17.53 -33.71
N ASN A 18 -0.27 18.03 -32.47
CA ASN A 18 -0.45 19.45 -32.15
C ASN A 18 0.85 20.14 -31.68
N ASP A 19 2.01 19.51 -31.91
CA ASP A 19 3.33 20.04 -31.56
C ASP A 19 3.46 20.51 -30.10
N LEU A 20 2.77 19.83 -29.17
CA LEU A 20 2.83 20.19 -27.76
C LEU A 20 4.21 19.83 -27.18
N VAL A 21 4.84 20.80 -26.50
CA VAL A 21 6.16 20.61 -25.86
C VAL A 21 6.19 19.43 -24.87
N THR A 22 5.03 19.07 -24.31
CA THR A 22 4.86 17.95 -23.38
C THR A 22 4.66 16.58 -24.03
N ALA A 23 4.52 16.50 -25.36
CA ALA A 23 4.13 15.28 -26.06
C ALA A 23 5.02 14.07 -25.73
N ARG A 24 6.34 14.29 -25.66
CA ARG A 24 7.35 13.26 -25.34
C ARG A 24 7.86 13.29 -23.89
N LYS A 25 7.33 14.18 -23.05
CA LYS A 25 7.75 14.28 -21.64
C LYS A 25 7.34 13.02 -20.88
N LYS A 26 8.28 12.35 -20.22
CA LYS A 26 8.00 11.19 -19.36
C LYS A 26 6.97 11.56 -18.28
N ASP A 27 6.10 10.61 -17.96
CA ASP A 27 5.14 10.78 -16.86
C ASP A 27 5.91 10.92 -15.54
N SER A 28 5.48 11.83 -14.67
CA SER A 28 6.07 12.00 -13.34
C SER A 28 5.93 10.72 -12.53
N THR A 29 7.01 10.29 -11.90
CA THR A 29 7.02 9.15 -10.97
C THR A 29 7.36 9.60 -9.54
N GLY A 30 6.97 8.82 -8.54
CA GLY A 30 7.18 9.15 -7.13
C GLY A 30 6.11 10.08 -6.55
N ILE A 31 6.48 10.87 -5.55
CA ILE A 31 5.54 11.78 -4.87
C ILE A 31 5.36 13.05 -5.71
N CYS A 32 4.11 13.41 -5.99
CA CYS A 32 3.68 14.40 -6.99
C CYS A 32 4.48 15.70 -7.01
N PHE A 33 4.93 16.20 -5.86
CA PHE A 33 5.61 17.50 -5.70
C PHE A 33 7.10 17.40 -5.36
N ILE A 34 7.62 16.20 -5.09
CA ILE A 34 9.04 16.00 -4.75
C ILE A 34 9.86 15.67 -6.01
N GLY A 35 9.23 15.07 -7.02
CA GLY A 35 9.88 14.55 -8.23
C GLY A 35 10.66 13.25 -7.96
N GLU A 36 11.50 12.87 -8.91
CA GLU A 36 12.34 11.67 -8.81
C GLU A 36 13.54 11.91 -7.90
N ARG A 37 13.33 11.80 -6.58
CA ARG A 37 14.41 11.88 -5.58
C ARG A 37 14.60 10.56 -4.85
N ASN A 38 15.81 10.35 -4.32
CA ASN A 38 16.06 9.26 -3.38
C ASN A 38 15.20 9.46 -2.12
N PHE A 39 14.14 8.67 -1.98
CA PHE A 39 13.14 8.83 -0.93
C PHE A 39 13.74 8.74 0.48
N ARG A 40 14.73 7.86 0.70
CA ARG A 40 15.43 7.76 1.99
C ARG A 40 16.19 9.04 2.31
N GLN A 41 16.91 9.59 1.34
CA GLN A 41 17.66 10.84 1.52
C GLN A 41 16.73 12.02 1.77
N PHE A 42 15.59 12.08 1.06
CA PHE A 42 14.57 13.10 1.29
C PHE A 42 14.06 13.06 2.75
N LEU A 43 13.62 11.88 3.21
CA LEU A 43 13.10 11.74 4.58
C LEU A 43 14.13 12.02 5.68
N LYS A 44 15.42 11.74 5.45
CA LYS A 44 16.51 12.08 6.41
C LYS A 44 16.58 13.57 6.73
N GLY A 45 16.14 14.44 5.81
CA GLY A 45 16.10 15.89 6.05
C GLY A 45 15.01 16.33 7.02
N TYR A 46 14.00 15.50 7.29
CA TYR A 46 12.83 15.86 8.08
C TYR A 46 12.62 15.01 9.33
N LEU A 47 13.05 13.75 9.31
CA LEU A 47 12.84 12.82 10.42
C LEU A 47 14.17 12.24 10.91
N PRO A 48 14.47 12.30 12.22
CA PRO A 48 15.66 11.67 12.77
C PRO A 48 15.55 10.16 12.63
N ALA A 49 16.56 9.55 12.01
CA ALA A 49 16.68 8.12 11.87
C ALA A 49 17.07 7.46 13.20
N LYS A 50 16.28 6.49 13.65
CA LYS A 50 16.58 5.65 14.82
C LYS A 50 16.89 4.22 14.36
N PRO A 51 18.17 3.84 14.24
CA PRO A 51 18.53 2.49 13.87
C PRO A 51 18.02 1.45 14.87
N GLY A 52 17.72 0.25 14.40
CA GLY A 52 17.18 -0.83 15.22
C GLY A 52 17.50 -2.21 14.66
N LEU A 53 16.95 -3.24 15.28
CA LEU A 53 17.21 -4.63 14.90
C LEU A 53 16.17 -5.13 13.90
N ILE A 54 16.61 -5.96 12.97
CA ILE A 54 15.72 -6.78 12.15
C ILE A 54 15.69 -8.19 12.73
N LYS A 55 14.50 -8.71 13.01
CA LYS A 55 14.30 -10.06 13.55
C LYS A 55 13.40 -10.89 12.64
N ASP A 56 13.64 -12.20 12.59
CA ASP A 56 12.69 -13.13 11.98
C ASP A 56 11.59 -13.56 12.96
N LEU A 57 10.61 -14.33 12.48
CA LEU A 57 9.49 -14.84 13.29
C LEU A 57 9.91 -15.71 14.48
N SER A 58 11.13 -16.27 14.50
CA SER A 58 11.65 -17.01 15.65
C SER A 58 12.27 -16.10 16.72
N GLY A 59 12.35 -14.79 16.47
CA GLY A 59 13.01 -13.81 17.32
C GLY A 59 14.51 -13.68 17.05
N LYS A 60 15.07 -14.45 16.09
CA LYS A 60 16.49 -14.39 15.75
C LYS A 60 16.81 -13.09 15.04
N VAL A 61 17.92 -12.47 15.43
CA VAL A 61 18.41 -11.25 14.77
C VAL A 61 19.00 -11.60 13.39
N VAL A 62 18.42 -10.99 12.36
CA VAL A 62 18.81 -11.22 10.97
C VAL A 62 19.49 -10.03 10.30
N GLY A 63 19.47 -8.87 10.94
CA GLY A 63 20.15 -7.67 10.44
C GLY A 63 19.88 -6.45 11.31
N LYS A 64 20.18 -5.28 10.76
CA LYS A 64 19.88 -3.97 11.34
C LYS A 64 19.18 -3.10 10.29
N HIS A 65 18.32 -2.20 10.75
CA HIS A 65 17.65 -1.22 9.90
C HIS A 65 18.07 0.20 10.27
N ASP A 66 17.99 1.12 9.31
CA ASP A 66 18.35 2.53 9.54
C ASP A 66 17.20 3.35 10.15
N GLY A 67 15.99 2.78 10.23
CA GLY A 67 14.82 3.41 10.84
C GLY A 67 13.52 2.85 10.27
N LEU A 68 12.53 2.59 11.12
CA LEU A 68 11.29 1.91 10.73
C LEU A 68 10.48 2.67 9.66
N MET A 69 10.63 3.99 9.58
CA MET A 69 9.93 4.82 8.59
C MET A 69 10.40 4.59 7.15
N TYR A 70 11.54 3.93 6.93
CA TYR A 70 12.02 3.56 5.58
C TYR A 70 11.45 2.24 5.06
N TYR A 71 10.54 1.62 5.80
CA TYR A 71 10.00 0.31 5.51
C TYR A 71 8.47 0.29 5.52
N THR A 72 7.94 -0.47 4.57
CA THR A 72 6.50 -0.73 4.42
C THR A 72 6.26 -2.23 4.55
N ILE A 73 5.11 -2.63 5.12
CA ILE A 73 4.72 -4.04 5.19
C ILE A 73 4.72 -4.64 3.77
N GLY A 74 5.22 -5.88 3.65
CA GLY A 74 5.41 -6.58 2.39
C GLY A 74 6.60 -6.12 1.53
N GLN A 75 7.40 -5.15 1.99
CA GLN A 75 8.59 -4.68 1.28
C GLN A 75 9.65 -5.78 1.20
N ARG A 76 10.20 -5.98 0.00
CA ARG A 76 11.30 -6.93 -0.27
C ARG A 76 12.67 -6.27 -0.37
N ARG A 77 12.75 -5.14 -1.09
CA ARG A 77 14.02 -4.51 -1.45
C ARG A 77 14.53 -3.62 -0.32
N GLY A 78 15.85 -3.42 -0.25
CA GLY A 78 16.47 -2.50 0.70
C GLY A 78 16.51 -2.98 2.15
N LEU A 79 16.26 -4.28 2.39
CA LEU A 79 16.45 -4.93 3.69
C LEU A 79 17.93 -5.24 3.97
N ASN A 80 18.75 -5.41 2.92
CA ASN A 80 20.16 -5.79 3.02
C ASN A 80 20.40 -7.08 3.82
N ILE A 81 19.43 -7.99 3.79
CA ILE A 81 19.49 -9.33 4.38
C ILE A 81 19.70 -10.31 3.21
N GLY A 82 20.94 -10.78 3.03
CA GLY A 82 21.30 -11.67 1.92
C GLY A 82 22.33 -12.72 2.33
N GLY A 83 22.36 -13.85 1.60
CA GLY A 83 23.47 -14.80 1.60
C GLY A 83 23.75 -15.49 2.95
N ARG A 84 22.73 -15.95 3.66
CA ARG A 84 22.94 -16.67 4.93
C ARG A 84 22.86 -18.19 4.73
N ALA A 85 23.80 -18.90 5.34
CA ALA A 85 23.92 -20.36 5.25
C ALA A 85 22.73 -21.12 5.89
N ASP A 86 22.01 -20.46 6.79
CA ASP A 86 20.83 -20.96 7.50
C ASP A 86 19.50 -20.52 6.87
N GLY A 87 19.53 -19.84 5.72
CA GLY A 87 18.33 -19.38 5.02
C GLY A 87 17.79 -20.43 4.05
N ASN A 88 16.48 -20.42 3.80
CA ASN A 88 15.81 -21.32 2.85
C ASN A 88 15.94 -20.90 1.37
N GLY A 89 16.84 -19.95 1.05
CA GLY A 89 17.02 -19.38 -0.29
C GLY A 89 15.89 -18.45 -0.78
N LYS A 90 14.75 -18.36 -0.06
CA LYS A 90 13.64 -17.48 -0.43
C LYS A 90 13.92 -16.02 -0.04
N ARG A 91 13.16 -15.13 -0.68
CA ARG A 91 13.26 -13.68 -0.49
C ARG A 91 12.69 -13.27 0.86
N TRP A 92 13.34 -12.31 1.52
CA TRP A 92 12.84 -11.70 2.76
C TRP A 92 11.79 -10.63 2.47
N PHE A 93 10.79 -10.55 3.34
CA PHE A 93 9.73 -9.55 3.30
C PHE A 93 9.49 -8.98 4.71
N VAL A 94 9.18 -7.69 4.79
CA VAL A 94 8.73 -7.05 6.04
C VAL A 94 7.33 -7.56 6.39
N ILE A 95 7.15 -8.06 7.61
CA ILE A 95 5.85 -8.55 8.09
C ILE A 95 5.23 -7.60 9.12
N GLU A 96 6.05 -6.90 9.91
CA GLU A 96 5.56 -6.03 10.98
C GLU A 96 6.61 -4.97 11.36
N LYS A 97 6.14 -3.84 11.88
CA LYS A 97 6.96 -2.77 12.45
C LYS A 97 6.58 -2.56 13.92
N ASP A 98 7.43 -3.00 14.82
CA ASP A 98 7.26 -2.78 16.25
C ASP A 98 7.87 -1.44 16.64
N LEU A 99 7.03 -0.40 16.66
CA LEU A 99 7.43 0.96 17.01
C LEU A 99 7.89 1.09 18.47
N LYS A 100 7.32 0.28 19.37
CA LYS A 100 7.60 0.34 20.82
C LYS A 100 9.00 -0.19 21.12
N ASN A 101 9.35 -1.33 20.54
CA ASN A 101 10.65 -1.97 20.75
C ASN A 101 11.69 -1.59 19.68
N ASN A 102 11.29 -0.80 18.67
CA ASN A 102 12.12 -0.41 17.52
C ASN A 102 12.72 -1.63 16.80
N VAL A 103 11.83 -2.57 16.45
CA VAL A 103 12.18 -3.82 15.75
C VAL A 103 11.42 -3.92 14.43
N LEU A 104 12.14 -4.29 13.37
CA LEU A 104 11.55 -4.65 12.09
C LEU A 104 11.45 -6.17 12.00
N TRP A 105 10.23 -6.70 11.91
CA TRP A 105 10.03 -8.14 11.76
C TRP A 105 9.98 -8.52 10.29
N VAL A 106 10.63 -9.64 9.93
CA VAL A 106 10.70 -10.15 8.57
C VAL A 106 10.44 -11.66 8.49
N SER A 107 10.01 -12.15 7.33
CA SER A 107 9.91 -13.59 7.04
C SER A 107 10.50 -13.91 5.66
N GLN A 108 10.87 -15.17 5.43
CA GLN A 108 11.32 -15.67 4.13
C GLN A 108 10.18 -16.32 3.36
N GLY A 109 9.87 -15.81 2.16
CA GLY A 109 8.77 -16.29 1.33
C GLY A 109 7.45 -15.56 1.60
N GLU A 110 6.38 -16.07 1.01
CA GLU A 110 5.03 -15.54 1.20
C GLU A 110 4.40 -16.24 2.40
N ASP A 111 4.82 -15.79 3.58
CA ASP A 111 4.32 -16.28 4.87
C ASP A 111 2.89 -15.79 5.11
N ASP A 112 2.06 -16.62 5.76
CA ASP A 112 0.69 -16.26 6.18
C ASP A 112 0.66 -14.98 7.02
N ALA A 113 1.76 -14.65 7.71
CA ALA A 113 1.90 -13.40 8.44
C ALA A 113 1.76 -12.13 7.56
N LEU A 114 1.94 -12.23 6.24
CA LEU A 114 1.72 -11.12 5.31
C LEU A 114 0.25 -10.94 4.92
N PHE A 115 -0.60 -11.92 5.20
CA PHE A 115 -1.99 -11.93 4.77
C PHE A 115 -2.90 -11.43 5.90
N SER A 116 -4.01 -10.82 5.51
CA SER A 116 -5.01 -10.26 6.40
C SER A 116 -6.40 -10.65 5.92
N ASP A 117 -7.35 -10.69 6.84
CA ASP A 117 -8.73 -11.14 6.60
C ASP A 117 -9.71 -9.98 6.48
N TYR A 118 -9.45 -8.88 7.19
CA TYR A 118 -10.25 -7.66 7.09
C TYR A 118 -9.45 -6.43 7.54
N LEU A 119 -9.98 -5.25 7.22
CA LEU A 119 -9.46 -3.97 7.69
C LEU A 119 -10.56 -3.08 8.26
N ILE A 120 -10.17 -2.05 9.01
CA ILE A 120 -11.02 -0.94 9.41
C ILE A 120 -10.48 0.34 8.78
N SER A 121 -11.39 1.09 8.15
CA SER A 121 -11.14 2.38 7.53
C SER A 121 -11.91 3.48 8.25
N TYR A 122 -11.28 4.64 8.41
CA TYR A 122 -11.89 5.81 9.06
C TYR A 122 -12.15 6.94 8.05
N LYS A 123 -13.21 7.71 8.30
CA LYS A 123 -13.59 8.89 7.50
C LYS A 123 -13.61 8.58 6.00
N VAL A 124 -14.35 7.55 5.61
CA VAL A 124 -14.54 7.25 4.19
C VAL A 124 -15.26 8.41 3.54
N ASN A 125 -14.63 8.98 2.51
CA ASN A 125 -15.24 9.98 1.66
C ASN A 125 -15.95 9.25 0.51
N TRP A 126 -17.27 9.20 0.58
CA TRP A 126 -18.12 8.59 -0.43
C TRP A 126 -18.40 9.55 -1.59
N ILE A 127 -18.55 9.00 -2.79
CA ILE A 127 -18.82 9.74 -4.03
C ILE A 127 -19.83 8.95 -4.86
N PRO A 128 -20.91 9.57 -5.38
CA PRO A 128 -21.35 10.93 -5.06
C PRO A 128 -21.98 11.04 -3.66
N ASP A 129 -22.53 9.94 -3.15
CA ASP A 129 -23.29 9.90 -1.91
C ASP A 129 -22.92 8.66 -1.07
N VAL A 130 -23.27 8.69 0.21
CA VAL A 130 -23.13 7.52 1.10
C VAL A 130 -24.00 6.36 0.59
N PRO A 131 -23.49 5.11 0.58
CA PRO A 131 -24.30 3.94 0.24
C PRO A 131 -25.58 3.86 1.06
N LYS A 132 -26.70 3.50 0.42
CA LYS A 132 -28.03 3.46 1.06
C LYS A 132 -28.16 2.37 2.14
N GLY A 133 -27.37 1.30 2.05
CA GLY A 133 -27.38 0.19 2.99
C GLY A 133 -26.23 0.29 4.00
N LYS A 134 -26.39 -0.35 5.17
CA LYS A 134 -25.29 -0.53 6.12
C LYS A 134 -24.27 -1.56 5.67
N GLU A 135 -24.66 -2.47 4.77
CA GLU A 135 -23.81 -3.55 4.28
C GLU A 135 -23.98 -3.71 2.76
N PHE A 136 -22.88 -3.99 2.06
CA PHE A 136 -22.89 -4.26 0.63
C PHE A 136 -21.60 -4.93 0.15
N ASP A 137 -21.69 -5.65 -0.97
CA ASP A 137 -20.53 -6.19 -1.68
C ASP A 137 -20.05 -5.20 -2.75
N CYS A 138 -18.74 -5.07 -2.88
CA CYS A 138 -18.13 -4.28 -3.94
C CYS A 138 -16.71 -4.77 -4.26
N PHE A 139 -16.00 -4.03 -5.10
CA PHE A 139 -14.58 -4.19 -5.30
C PHE A 139 -13.80 -3.14 -4.50
N ALA A 140 -12.60 -3.50 -4.07
CA ALA A 140 -11.69 -2.56 -3.42
C ALA A 140 -10.25 -2.71 -3.89
N LYS A 141 -9.51 -1.61 -3.80
CA LYS A 141 -8.04 -1.57 -3.94
C LYS A 141 -7.43 -1.06 -2.65
N PHE A 142 -6.40 -1.73 -2.16
CA PHE A 142 -5.67 -1.35 -0.94
C PHE A 142 -4.32 -0.68 -1.25
N ARG A 143 -3.97 -0.65 -2.54
CA ARG A 143 -2.82 0.08 -3.08
C ARG A 143 -3.03 0.40 -4.55
N TYR A 144 -2.37 1.47 -5.01
CA TYR A 144 -2.39 1.86 -6.42
C TYR A 144 -1.89 0.72 -7.33
N ARG A 145 -2.60 0.48 -8.45
CA ARG A 145 -2.35 -0.58 -9.45
C ARG A 145 -2.54 -2.02 -8.96
N GLN A 146 -3.16 -2.23 -7.81
CA GLN A 146 -3.69 -3.54 -7.47
C GLN A 146 -4.89 -3.86 -8.39
N PRO A 147 -5.05 -5.13 -8.83
CA PRO A 147 -6.33 -5.58 -9.39
C PRO A 147 -7.46 -5.41 -8.38
N ASP A 148 -8.67 -5.27 -8.88
CA ASP A 148 -9.88 -5.21 -8.05
C ASP A 148 -10.03 -6.47 -7.19
N GLN A 149 -10.30 -6.27 -5.90
CA GLN A 149 -10.48 -7.35 -4.92
C GLN A 149 -11.91 -7.35 -4.43
N LYS A 150 -12.58 -8.50 -4.46
CA LYS A 150 -13.95 -8.60 -3.96
C LYS A 150 -13.95 -8.47 -2.43
N VAL A 151 -14.82 -7.61 -1.91
CA VAL A 151 -14.94 -7.32 -0.48
C VAL A 151 -16.40 -7.19 -0.06
N HIS A 152 -16.64 -7.48 1.22
CA HIS A 152 -17.89 -7.14 1.91
C HIS A 152 -17.64 -5.95 2.83
N VAL A 153 -18.47 -4.92 2.71
CA VAL A 153 -18.33 -3.66 3.42
C VAL A 153 -19.46 -3.50 4.43
N THR A 154 -19.13 -3.17 5.67
CA THR A 154 -20.08 -2.85 6.74
C THR A 154 -19.80 -1.46 7.30
N LEU A 155 -20.78 -0.56 7.21
CA LEU A 155 -20.75 0.74 7.88
C LEU A 155 -21.05 0.55 9.36
N LEU A 156 -20.12 1.01 10.21
CA LEU A 156 -20.25 0.95 11.66
C LEU A 156 -20.91 2.22 12.19
N ASP A 157 -21.60 2.12 13.32
CA ASP A 157 -22.37 3.24 13.90
C ASP A 157 -21.50 4.43 14.33
N ASN A 158 -20.19 4.22 14.51
CA ASN A 158 -19.21 5.27 14.81
C ASN A 158 -18.68 6.01 13.57
N GLY A 159 -19.17 5.68 12.37
CA GLY A 159 -18.71 6.25 11.09
C GLY A 159 -17.47 5.58 10.50
N ASN A 160 -16.94 4.54 11.14
CA ASN A 160 -15.90 3.70 10.56
C ASN A 160 -16.52 2.71 9.57
N VAL A 161 -15.67 2.13 8.74
CA VAL A 161 -16.07 1.13 7.76
C VAL A 161 -15.21 -0.11 7.95
N ARG A 162 -15.87 -1.24 8.20
CA ARG A 162 -15.24 -2.56 8.20
C ARG A 162 -15.28 -3.13 6.78
N VAL A 163 -14.16 -3.71 6.36
CA VAL A 163 -14.01 -4.29 5.01
C VAL A 163 -13.47 -5.70 5.17
N ASP A 164 -14.34 -6.70 5.05
CA ASP A 164 -13.99 -8.12 5.04
C ASP A 164 -13.59 -8.54 3.63
N PHE A 165 -12.48 -9.26 3.51
CA PHE A 165 -12.01 -9.75 2.23
C PHE A 165 -12.57 -11.14 1.94
N TYR A 166 -13.00 -11.37 0.70
CA TYR A 166 -13.39 -12.72 0.28
C TYR A 166 -12.18 -13.65 0.19
N GLU A 167 -11.04 -13.12 -0.28
CA GLU A 167 -9.75 -13.79 -0.29
C GLU A 167 -8.77 -12.99 0.57
N LYS A 168 -7.94 -13.70 1.35
CA LYS A 168 -6.96 -13.05 2.23
C LYS A 168 -6.06 -12.09 1.44
N GLN A 169 -5.91 -10.87 1.94
CA GLN A 169 -5.20 -9.81 1.24
C GLN A 169 -3.78 -9.64 1.78
N ARG A 170 -2.82 -9.65 0.85
CA ARG A 170 -1.40 -9.56 1.15
C ARG A 170 -0.97 -8.11 1.38
N ALA A 171 -0.26 -7.88 2.49
CA ALA A 171 0.43 -6.63 2.81
C ALA A 171 -0.46 -5.38 2.80
N VAL A 172 -1.71 -5.54 3.24
CA VAL A 172 -2.57 -4.39 3.57
C VAL A 172 -1.87 -3.59 4.66
N THR A 173 -1.69 -2.29 4.44
CA THR A 173 -0.80 -1.47 5.26
C THR A 173 -1.55 -0.27 5.83
N VAL A 174 -1.50 -0.12 7.15
CA VAL A 174 -2.01 1.06 7.87
C VAL A 174 -1.40 2.36 7.31
N GLY A 175 -2.24 3.37 7.13
CA GLY A 175 -1.91 4.66 6.55
C GLY A 175 -2.04 4.73 5.02
N GLN A 176 -2.17 3.60 4.32
CA GLN A 176 -2.61 3.57 2.91
C GLN A 176 -4.12 3.81 2.82
N TYR A 177 -4.65 3.91 1.60
CA TYR A 177 -6.07 4.08 1.35
C TYR A 177 -6.70 2.80 0.83
N VAL A 178 -7.90 2.51 1.34
CA VAL A 178 -8.85 1.62 0.68
C VAL A 178 -9.74 2.48 -0.22
N VAL A 179 -9.90 2.08 -1.47
CA VAL A 179 -10.78 2.74 -2.45
C VAL A 179 -11.76 1.71 -2.97
N PHE A 180 -13.04 2.06 -2.94
CA PHE A 180 -14.18 1.19 -3.26
C PHE A 180 -14.68 1.46 -4.68
N TYR A 181 -15.06 0.40 -5.37
CA TYR A 181 -15.48 0.44 -6.76
C TYR A 181 -16.67 -0.49 -7.01
N THR A 182 -17.54 -0.10 -7.95
CA THR A 182 -18.32 -1.07 -8.72
C THR A 182 -17.43 -1.61 -9.86
N GLU A 183 -18.01 -2.19 -10.91
CA GLU A 183 -17.24 -2.53 -12.12
C GLU A 183 -16.73 -1.29 -12.86
N THR A 184 -17.43 -0.16 -12.75
CA THR A 184 -17.19 1.05 -13.55
C THR A 184 -16.94 2.30 -12.71
N ASP A 185 -17.54 2.38 -11.52
CA ASP A 185 -17.61 3.61 -10.73
C ASP A 185 -16.72 3.54 -9.50
N CYS A 186 -16.07 4.67 -9.18
CA CYS A 186 -15.40 4.86 -7.90
C CYS A 186 -16.43 5.33 -6.86
N LEU A 187 -16.71 4.49 -5.87
CA LEU A 187 -17.68 4.78 -4.81
C LEU A 187 -17.11 5.69 -3.72
N GLY A 188 -15.78 5.81 -3.64
CA GLY A 188 -15.10 6.59 -2.61
C GLY A 188 -13.93 5.86 -1.98
N GLY A 189 -13.41 6.38 -0.88
CA GLY A 189 -12.29 5.76 -0.18
C GLY A 189 -11.93 6.42 1.14
N GLY A 190 -11.15 5.73 1.95
CA GLY A 190 -10.72 6.18 3.26
C GLY A 190 -9.37 5.61 3.66
N GLN A 191 -8.78 6.17 4.72
CA GLN A 191 -7.49 5.73 5.22
C GLN A 191 -7.67 4.45 6.04
N ILE A 192 -6.80 3.47 5.78
CA ILE A 192 -6.73 2.21 6.52
C ILE A 192 -6.06 2.50 7.86
N GLU A 193 -6.80 2.33 8.96
CA GLU A 193 -6.31 2.57 10.32
C GLU A 193 -5.85 1.26 10.98
N GLU A 194 -6.59 0.18 10.74
CA GLU A 194 -6.36 -1.10 11.39
C GLU A 194 -6.51 -2.25 10.40
N VAL A 195 -5.73 -3.31 10.61
CA VAL A 195 -5.69 -4.51 9.76
C VAL A 195 -5.65 -5.73 10.66
N TYR A 196 -6.49 -6.72 10.36
CA TYR A 196 -6.72 -7.86 11.24
C TYR A 196 -6.57 -9.20 10.52
N LYS A 197 -6.29 -10.22 11.32
CA LYS A 197 -6.22 -11.64 10.93
C LYS A 197 -7.24 -12.42 11.75
N LYS A 198 -7.91 -13.39 11.14
CA LYS A 198 -8.81 -14.34 11.81
C LYS A 198 -8.03 -15.56 12.31
#